data_AF-A0AAV1YB32-F1
#
_entry.id   AF-A0AAV1YB32-F1
#
_cell.length_a   1.000
_cell.length_b   1.000
_cell.length_c   1.000
_cell.angle_alpha   90.00
_cell.angle_beta   90.00
_cell.angle_gamma   90.00
#
_symmetry.space_group_name_H-M   'P 1'
#
loop_
_entity.id
_entity.type
_entity.pdbx_description
1 polymer ?
#
loop_
_entity_poly.entity_id
_entity_poly.type
_entity_poly.pdbx_seq_one_letter_code
_entity_poly.pdbx_strand_id
1 'polypeptide(L)'
;MEGDEECITGLCLGLGIGGYVPKKDEKQRVKNSVELAFELCPKGEANNVSHDNSKDRNRSTKKLRLTKEQSAMLESTFKLHSTLNPAQKQALADQLKLKARQIEVWFQNRRARTKLKQTEVDCELLKKKCQNLSDENKRLKKELHELRALEVGSSPLYIQLSKAATLTMCSSCQELFKHNEGT
;
A
#
# COMPACT_ATOMS: atom_id res chain seq x y z
N MET A 1 16.50 -14.51 29.61
CA MET A 1 15.93 -13.16 29.45
C MET A 1 15.86 -12.89 27.96
N GLU A 2 14.84 -13.46 27.32
CA GLU A 2 14.45 -13.10 25.97
C GLU A 2 13.23 -12.20 26.13
N GLY A 3 13.27 -11.03 25.49
CA GLY A 3 12.18 -10.06 25.52
C GLY A 3 11.72 -9.88 24.10
N ASP A 4 10.56 -10.45 23.79
CA ASP A 4 9.93 -10.32 22.48
C ASP A 4 9.44 -8.87 22.29
N GLU A 5 9.99 -8.16 21.30
CA GLU A 5 9.47 -6.85 20.90
C GLU A 5 8.17 -7.06 20.10
N GLU A 6 7.03 -7.02 20.80
CA GLU A 6 5.70 -7.09 20.19
C GLU A 6 5.49 -5.96 19.17
N CYS A 7 5.19 -6.33 17.92
CA CYS A 7 4.92 -5.37 16.85
C CYS A 7 3.56 -4.69 17.07
N ILE A 8 3.56 -3.44 17.56
CA ILE A 8 2.36 -2.62 17.71
C ILE A 8 1.86 -2.13 16.34
N THR A 9 1.22 -3.03 15.58
CA THR A 9 0.42 -2.71 14.38
C THR A 9 -0.95 -3.38 14.42
N GLY A 10 -1.58 -3.38 15.59
CA GLY A 10 -2.95 -3.87 15.80
C GLY A 10 -4.02 -2.90 15.24
N LEU A 11 -4.17 -2.83 13.92
CA LEU A 11 -5.37 -2.26 13.30
C LEU A 11 -6.45 -3.35 13.17
N CYS A 12 -7.36 -3.41 14.14
CA CYS A 12 -8.53 -4.29 14.09
C CYS A 12 -9.51 -3.86 12.99
N LEU A 13 -9.33 -4.39 11.78
CA LEU A 13 -10.33 -4.32 10.72
C LEU A 13 -11.43 -5.36 11.00
N GLY A 14 -12.53 -4.91 11.61
CA GLY A 14 -13.69 -5.75 11.87
C GLY A 14 -14.36 -6.22 10.59
N LEU A 15 -14.10 -7.46 10.18
CA LEU A 15 -14.76 -8.12 9.06
C LEU A 15 -16.17 -8.59 9.46
N GLY A 16 -17.11 -7.64 9.50
CA GLY A 16 -18.53 -7.93 9.62
C GLY A 16 -19.05 -8.62 8.37
N ILE A 17 -19.59 -9.83 8.52
CA ILE A 17 -20.15 -10.63 7.43
C ILE A 17 -21.54 -10.08 7.05
N GLY A 18 -21.56 -8.99 6.27
CA GLY A 18 -22.78 -8.34 5.78
C GLY A 18 -23.22 -8.88 4.42
N GLY A 19 -24.40 -9.49 4.34
CA GLY A 19 -24.97 -10.00 3.09
C GLY A 19 -25.27 -8.89 2.07
N TYR A 20 -24.91 -9.12 0.80
CA TYR A 20 -25.15 -8.18 -0.29
C TYR A 20 -26.61 -8.22 -0.77
N VAL A 21 -27.31 -7.09 -0.65
CA VAL A 21 -28.66 -6.89 -1.20
C VAL A 21 -28.58 -6.03 -2.46
N PRO A 22 -29.03 -6.49 -3.64
CA PRO A 22 -28.99 -5.69 -4.86
C PRO A 22 -30.01 -4.54 -4.81
N LYS A 23 -29.55 -3.29 -4.88
CA LYS A 23 -30.43 -2.14 -5.15
C LYS A 23 -30.69 -2.01 -6.65
N LYS A 24 -31.97 -1.77 -7.00
CA LYS A 24 -32.45 -1.55 -8.36
C LYS A 24 -31.91 -0.24 -8.95
N ASP A 25 -31.89 -0.19 -10.27
CA ASP A 25 -31.29 0.85 -11.10
C ASP A 25 -31.88 2.24 -10.85
N GLU A 26 -31.02 3.20 -10.49
CA GLU A 26 -31.28 4.62 -10.72
C GLU A 26 -30.07 5.24 -11.42
N LYS A 27 -30.33 6.06 -12.43
CA LYS A 27 -29.41 6.36 -13.53
C LYS A 27 -28.40 7.47 -13.17
N GLN A 28 -27.63 7.25 -12.09
CA GLN A 28 -26.66 8.21 -11.58
C GLN A 28 -25.46 8.33 -12.54
N ARG A 29 -25.44 9.43 -13.30
CA ARG A 29 -24.32 9.85 -14.17
C ARG A 29 -23.03 9.92 -13.35
N VAL A 30 -22.19 8.89 -13.46
CA VAL A 30 -20.85 8.85 -12.84
C VAL A 30 -20.01 9.96 -13.46
N LYS A 31 -19.87 11.08 -12.73
CA LYS A 31 -18.83 12.07 -13.02
C LYS A 31 -17.49 11.38 -12.74
N ASN A 32 -16.54 11.48 -13.68
CA ASN A 32 -15.24 10.82 -13.60
C ASN A 32 -14.43 11.36 -12.42
N SER A 33 -14.57 10.74 -11.24
CA SER A 33 -13.88 11.12 -10.01
C SER A 33 -12.45 10.59 -9.97
N VAL A 34 -11.65 10.98 -10.97
CA VAL A 34 -10.17 10.89 -10.95
C VAL A 34 -9.52 12.26 -10.79
N GLU A 35 -10.30 13.25 -10.34
CA GLU A 35 -9.80 14.50 -9.76
C GLU A 35 -9.73 14.37 -8.23
N LEU A 36 -9.14 13.26 -7.74
CA LEU A 36 -8.60 13.24 -6.40
C LEU A 36 -7.27 14.01 -6.42
N ALA A 37 -7.39 15.33 -6.59
CA ALA A 37 -6.31 16.27 -6.36
C ALA A 37 -5.88 16.08 -4.90
N PHE A 38 -4.79 15.33 -4.71
CA PHE A 38 -4.24 15.04 -3.40
C PHE A 38 -3.55 16.31 -2.91
N GLU A 39 -4.36 17.24 -2.36
CA GLU A 39 -3.87 18.47 -1.75
C GLU A 39 -2.78 18.10 -0.73
N LEU A 40 -1.57 18.57 -0.99
CA LEU A 40 -0.44 18.40 -0.10
C LEU A 40 -0.72 19.22 1.15
N CYS A 41 -1.28 18.58 2.19
CA CYS A 41 -1.53 19.22 3.48
C CYS A 41 -0.29 19.99 3.96
N PRO A 42 -0.40 21.32 4.18
CA PRO A 42 0.68 22.11 4.75
C PRO A 42 1.03 21.64 6.17
N LYS A 43 2.26 21.94 6.59
CA LYS A 43 2.76 21.63 7.95
C LYS A 43 1.81 22.12 9.04
N GLY A 44 1.45 21.22 9.96
CA GLY A 44 0.99 21.55 11.31
C GLY A 44 2.12 21.38 12.32
N GLU A 45 2.29 22.35 13.22
CA GLU A 45 3.32 22.36 14.26
C GLU A 45 2.80 21.78 15.59
N ALA A 46 3.66 21.09 16.34
CA ALA A 46 3.47 20.84 17.78
C ALA A 46 4.84 20.66 18.47
N ASN A 47 4.97 21.16 19.71
CA ASN A 47 6.24 21.46 20.37
C ASN A 47 6.72 20.46 21.44
N ASN A 48 7.95 20.71 21.90
CA ASN A 48 8.65 20.29 23.14
C ASN A 48 9.47 18.97 23.06
N VAL A 49 10.54 18.74 23.84
CA VAL A 49 11.24 19.55 24.89
C VAL A 49 12.72 19.79 24.49
N SER A 50 13.44 20.68 25.17
CA SER A 50 14.86 21.02 24.95
C SER A 50 15.89 20.21 25.76
N HIS A 51 17.13 20.14 25.27
CA HIS A 51 18.32 20.31 26.13
C HIS A 51 19.40 21.12 25.40
N ASP A 52 20.26 21.80 26.16
CA ASP A 52 20.97 23.02 25.77
C ASP A 52 22.46 22.78 25.45
N ASN A 53 22.98 23.34 24.35
CA ASN A 53 24.02 24.37 24.42
C ASN A 53 24.47 25.04 23.11
N SER A 54 24.99 26.25 23.30
CA SER A 54 25.87 27.06 22.44
C SER A 54 25.26 27.97 21.36
N LYS A 55 25.70 29.22 21.42
CA LYS A 55 25.21 30.41 20.70
C LYS A 55 25.87 30.55 19.32
N ASP A 56 25.11 30.49 18.24
CA ASP A 56 25.44 31.20 16.97
C ASP A 56 24.16 31.44 16.12
N ARG A 57 23.26 32.31 16.59
CA ARG A 57 22.02 32.70 15.89
C ARG A 57 22.21 33.82 14.86
N ASN A 58 23.37 33.94 14.20
CA ASN A 58 23.45 34.81 13.00
C ASN A 58 24.53 34.41 11.98
N ARG A 59 24.26 33.38 11.17
CA ARG A 59 24.95 33.19 9.89
C ARG A 59 23.97 32.79 8.80
N SER A 60 23.70 33.73 7.89
CA SER A 60 23.05 33.48 6.59
C SER A 60 23.66 32.21 5.98
N THR A 61 22.85 31.17 5.83
CA THR A 61 23.34 29.79 5.74
C THR A 61 23.99 29.51 4.39
N LYS A 62 25.30 29.76 4.29
CA LYS A 62 26.12 29.33 3.16
C LYS A 62 25.88 27.83 2.93
N LYS A 63 25.29 27.50 1.77
CA LYS A 63 24.94 26.12 1.40
C LYS A 63 26.16 25.23 1.54
N LEU A 64 26.02 24.15 2.31
CA LEU A 64 27.08 23.17 2.51
C LEU A 64 27.59 22.66 1.16
N ARG A 65 28.85 22.94 0.87
CA ARG A 65 29.60 22.34 -0.24
C ARG A 65 30.49 21.25 0.35
N LEU A 66 30.28 20.02 -0.12
CA LEU A 66 31.10 18.86 0.22
C LEU A 66 32.10 18.60 -0.91
N THR A 67 33.29 18.12 -0.58
CA THR A 67 34.20 17.56 -1.58
C THR A 67 33.66 16.24 -2.12
N LYS A 68 34.17 15.80 -3.28
CA LYS A 68 33.80 14.50 -3.88
C LYS A 68 34.06 13.35 -2.89
N GLU A 69 35.21 13.38 -2.21
CA GLU A 69 35.60 12.41 -1.19
C GLU A 69 34.67 12.42 0.03
N GLN A 70 34.38 13.59 0.61
CA GLN A 70 33.42 13.72 1.71
C GLN A 70 32.05 13.14 1.31
N SER A 71 31.58 13.44 0.10
CA SER A 71 30.30 12.91 -0.39
C SER A 71 30.32 11.40 -0.62
N ALA A 72 31.45 10.82 -1.04
CA ALA A 72 31.60 9.39 -1.25
C ALA A 72 31.61 8.62 0.07
N MET A 73 32.29 9.14 1.11
CA MET A 73 32.30 8.52 2.44
C MET A 73 30.92 8.62 3.12
N LEU A 74 30.25 9.77 3.02
CA LEU A 74 28.87 9.92 3.51
C LEU A 74 27.92 8.91 2.87
N GLU A 75 28.04 8.69 1.55
CA GLU A 75 27.23 7.71 0.81
C GLU A 75 27.60 6.25 1.14
N SER A 76 28.87 5.92 1.36
CA SER A 76 29.27 4.57 1.77
C SER A 76 28.80 4.23 3.18
N THR A 77 28.94 5.15 4.14
CA THR A 77 28.37 4.98 5.48
C THR A 77 26.85 4.89 5.43
N PHE A 78 26.16 5.70 4.61
CA PHE A 78 24.71 5.66 4.47
C PHE A 78 24.17 4.32 3.94
N LYS A 79 24.90 3.67 3.03
CA LYS A 79 24.54 2.34 2.50
C LYS A 79 24.57 1.25 3.58
N LEU A 80 25.49 1.36 4.54
CA LEU A 80 25.59 0.45 5.69
C LEU A 80 24.57 0.80 6.78
N HIS A 81 24.43 2.10 7.09
CA HIS A 81 23.58 2.60 8.16
C HIS A 81 22.82 3.86 7.70
N SER A 82 21.55 3.72 7.34
CA SER A 82 20.72 4.85 6.90
C SER A 82 20.40 5.87 8.02
N THR A 83 20.61 5.46 9.28
CA THR A 83 20.52 6.25 10.51
C THR A 83 21.80 6.08 11.33
N LEU A 84 22.38 7.18 11.82
CA LEU A 84 23.56 7.16 12.69
C LEU A 84 23.16 7.33 14.15
N ASN A 85 23.81 6.60 15.04
CA ASN A 85 23.79 6.90 16.47
C ASN A 85 24.70 8.12 16.80
N PRO A 86 24.61 8.71 18.01
CA PRO A 86 25.39 9.91 18.35
C PRO A 86 26.92 9.74 18.23
N ALA A 87 27.45 8.58 18.63
CA ALA A 87 28.89 8.30 18.58
C ALA A 87 29.40 8.17 17.15
N GLN A 88 28.69 7.43 16.28
CA GLN A 88 28.98 7.33 14.85
C GLN A 88 28.90 8.69 14.15
N LYS A 89 27.88 9.50 14.49
CA LYS A 89 27.73 10.87 13.97
C LYS A 89 28.92 11.75 14.35
N GLN A 90 29.43 11.64 15.58
CA GLN A 90 30.59 12.40 16.03
C GLN A 90 31.89 11.92 15.36
N ALA A 91 32.15 10.60 15.35
CA ALA A 91 33.32 10.04 14.69
C ALA A 91 33.39 10.40 13.19
N LEU A 92 32.26 10.36 12.47
CA LEU A 92 32.19 10.75 11.06
C LEU A 92 32.37 12.26 10.84
N ALA A 93 31.90 13.09 11.79
CA ALA A 93 32.14 14.53 11.78
C ALA A 93 33.64 14.84 11.93
N ASP A 94 34.31 14.16 12.85
CA ASP A 94 35.73 14.34 13.16
C ASP A 94 36.66 13.81 12.05
N GLN A 95 36.28 12.72 11.37
CA GLN A 95 36.97 12.21 10.18
C GLN A 95 36.82 13.17 9.00
N LEU A 96 35.60 13.63 8.69
CA LEU A 96 35.33 14.47 7.52
C LEU A 96 35.64 15.97 7.71
N LYS A 97 36.03 16.38 8.93
CA LYS A 97 36.21 17.78 9.35
C LYS A 97 34.96 18.64 9.09
N LEU A 98 33.79 18.07 9.42
CA LEU A 98 32.48 18.71 9.32
C LEU A 98 31.86 18.87 10.70
N LYS A 99 30.87 19.76 10.86
CA LYS A 99 30.09 19.84 12.11
C LYS A 99 29.13 18.65 12.18
N ALA A 100 28.93 18.06 13.37
CA ALA A 100 27.96 16.97 13.57
C ALA A 100 26.54 17.29 13.03
N ARG A 101 26.11 18.55 13.12
CA ARG A 101 24.84 19.02 12.53
C ARG A 101 24.80 18.98 10.99
N GLN A 102 25.94 19.15 10.31
CA GLN A 102 26.04 19.02 8.85
C GLN A 102 25.89 17.57 8.42
N ILE A 103 26.51 16.62 9.16
CA ILE A 103 26.32 15.18 8.97
C ILE A 103 24.83 14.83 9.14
N GLU A 104 24.22 15.25 10.26
CA GLU A 104 22.81 14.99 10.57
C GLU A 104 21.85 15.49 9.49
N VAL A 105 21.99 16.76 9.07
CA VAL A 105 21.18 17.35 8.00
C VAL A 105 21.43 16.65 6.66
N TRP A 106 22.65 16.21 6.36
CA TRP A 106 22.94 15.43 5.15
C TRP A 106 22.20 14.09 5.17
N PHE A 107 22.25 13.35 6.29
CA PHE A 107 21.56 12.06 6.45
C PHE A 107 20.04 12.22 6.38
N GLN A 108 19.47 13.24 7.02
CA GLN A 108 18.03 13.57 6.91
C GLN A 108 17.64 13.85 5.45
N ASN A 109 18.39 14.73 4.77
CA ASN A 109 18.15 15.04 3.36
C ASN A 109 18.38 13.84 2.43
N ARG A 110 19.28 12.90 2.77
CA ARG A 110 19.50 11.68 2.00
C ARG A 110 18.30 10.75 2.12
N ARG A 111 17.79 10.51 3.33
CA ARG A 111 16.56 9.73 3.58
C ARG A 111 15.35 10.35 2.90
N ALA A 112 15.15 11.66 3.03
CA ALA A 112 14.04 12.38 2.39
C ALA A 112 14.03 12.20 0.86
N ARG A 113 15.20 12.34 0.21
CA ARG A 113 15.33 12.12 -1.25
C ARG A 113 15.15 10.67 -1.66
N THR A 114 15.58 9.70 -0.85
CA THR A 114 15.29 8.27 -1.12
C THR A 114 13.80 8.00 -1.03
N LYS A 115 13.11 8.48 0.03
CA LYS A 115 11.67 8.30 0.20
C LYS A 115 10.89 8.96 -0.95
N LEU A 116 11.24 10.18 -1.34
CA LEU A 116 10.60 10.88 -2.46
C LEU A 116 10.68 10.07 -3.77
N LYS A 117 11.90 9.62 -4.14
CA LYS A 117 12.10 8.78 -5.33
C LYS A 117 11.31 7.48 -5.28
N GLN A 118 11.23 6.85 -4.10
CA GLN A 118 10.42 5.65 -3.93
C GLN A 118 8.93 5.95 -4.16
N THR A 119 8.40 7.02 -3.55
CA THR A 119 6.99 7.41 -3.74
C THR A 119 6.66 7.78 -5.19
N GLU A 120 7.58 8.41 -5.92
CA GLU A 120 7.41 8.70 -7.36
C GLU A 120 7.22 7.39 -8.17
N VAL A 121 8.10 6.41 -7.95
CA VAL A 121 8.03 5.08 -8.60
C VAL A 121 6.78 4.29 -8.19
N ASP A 122 6.42 4.31 -6.90
CA ASP A 122 5.25 3.60 -6.38
C ASP A 122 3.94 4.19 -6.96
N CYS A 123 3.86 5.52 -7.10
CA CYS A 123 2.74 6.19 -7.76
C CYS A 123 2.60 5.81 -9.24
N GLU A 124 3.71 5.73 -9.99
CA GLU A 124 3.68 5.25 -11.38
C GLU A 124 3.23 3.79 -11.48
N LEU A 125 3.74 2.92 -10.61
CA LEU A 125 3.37 1.51 -10.56
C LEU A 125 1.89 1.33 -10.23
N LEU A 126 1.38 2.07 -9.23
CA LEU A 126 -0.03 2.02 -8.84
C LEU A 126 -0.93 2.53 -9.98
N LYS A 127 -0.56 3.63 -10.65
CA LYS A 127 -1.28 4.15 -11.82
C LYS A 127 -1.40 3.11 -12.94
N LYS A 128 -0.32 2.39 -13.25
CA LYS A 128 -0.33 1.27 -14.23
C LYS A 128 -1.24 0.13 -13.79
N LYS A 129 -1.20 -0.27 -12.51
CA LYS A 129 -2.10 -1.30 -11.96
C LYS A 129 -3.57 -0.88 -12.05
N CYS A 130 -3.90 0.35 -11.69
CA CYS A 130 -5.26 0.89 -11.80
C CYS A 130 -5.77 0.93 -13.25
N GLN A 131 -4.91 1.30 -14.22
CA GLN A 131 -5.26 1.28 -15.64
C GLN A 131 -5.58 -0.15 -16.11
N ASN A 132 -4.68 -1.11 -15.85
CA ASN A 132 -4.87 -2.51 -16.24
C ASN A 132 -6.15 -3.10 -15.63
N LEU A 133 -6.40 -2.86 -14.35
CA LEU A 133 -7.64 -3.30 -13.68
C LEU A 133 -8.89 -2.62 -14.27
N SER A 134 -8.80 -1.35 -14.67
CA SER A 134 -9.91 -0.65 -15.34
C SER A 134 -10.22 -1.26 -16.70
N ASP A 135 -9.21 -1.58 -17.50
CA ASP A 135 -9.39 -2.15 -18.84
C ASP A 135 -9.87 -3.61 -18.78
N GLU A 136 -9.35 -4.40 -17.84
CA GLU A 136 -9.85 -5.75 -17.56
C GLU A 136 -11.31 -5.72 -17.06
N ASN A 137 -11.66 -4.78 -16.18
CA ASN A 137 -13.05 -4.63 -15.72
C ASN A 137 -14.00 -4.22 -16.86
N LYS A 138 -13.54 -3.41 -17.83
CA LYS A 138 -14.29 -3.10 -19.06
C LYS A 138 -14.45 -4.33 -19.94
N ARG A 139 -13.40 -5.15 -20.10
CA ARG A 139 -13.41 -6.39 -20.88
C ARG A 139 -14.44 -7.37 -20.31
N LEU A 140 -14.32 -7.70 -19.02
CA LEU A 140 -15.24 -8.60 -18.32
C LEU A 140 -16.69 -8.08 -18.35
N LYS A 141 -16.92 -6.76 -18.30
CA LYS A 141 -18.27 -6.17 -18.46
C LYS A 141 -18.85 -6.35 -19.86
N LYS A 142 -18.03 -6.33 -20.92
CA LYS A 142 -18.49 -6.65 -22.29
C LYS A 142 -18.83 -8.13 -22.41
N GLU A 143 -17.94 -9.01 -21.98
CA GLU A 143 -18.15 -10.46 -21.98
C GLU A 143 -19.42 -10.84 -21.19
N LEU A 144 -19.64 -10.25 -20.01
CA LEU A 144 -20.88 -10.44 -19.23
C LEU A 144 -22.14 -9.92 -19.93
N HIS A 145 -22.05 -8.80 -20.67
CA HIS A 145 -23.18 -8.27 -21.43
C HIS A 145 -23.51 -9.15 -22.64
N GLU A 146 -22.51 -9.63 -23.35
CA GLU A 146 -22.63 -10.55 -24.49
C GLU A 146 -23.23 -11.90 -24.04
N LEU A 147 -22.73 -12.49 -22.95
CA LEU A 147 -23.28 -13.72 -22.38
C LEU A 147 -24.74 -13.57 -21.94
N ARG A 148 -25.09 -12.46 -21.28
CA ARG A 148 -26.49 -12.18 -20.90
C ARG A 148 -27.40 -11.99 -22.12
N ALA A 149 -26.92 -11.37 -23.19
CA ALA A 149 -27.68 -11.23 -24.43
C ALA A 149 -27.95 -12.60 -25.09
N LEU A 150 -27.01 -13.54 -24.99
CA LEU A 150 -27.16 -14.92 -25.46
C LEU A 150 -28.10 -15.75 -24.57
N GLU A 151 -28.03 -15.61 -23.24
CA GLU A 151 -28.95 -16.28 -22.30
C GLU A 151 -30.42 -15.89 -22.52
N VAL A 152 -30.71 -14.63 -22.86
CA VAL A 152 -32.08 -14.18 -23.18
C VAL A 152 -32.62 -14.81 -24.48
N GLY A 153 -31.75 -15.41 -25.31
CA GLY A 153 -32.13 -16.25 -26.44
C GLY A 153 -32.47 -17.71 -26.09
N SER A 154 -32.36 -18.12 -24.83
CA SER A 154 -32.69 -19.50 -24.41
C SER A 154 -34.21 -19.74 -24.43
N SER A 155 -34.66 -20.36 -25.52
CA SER A 155 -36.04 -20.80 -25.73
C SER A 155 -36.55 -21.61 -24.51
N PRO A 156 -37.85 -21.54 -24.14
CA PRO A 156 -38.40 -22.07 -22.88
C PRO A 156 -38.07 -23.53 -22.52
N LEU A 157 -37.63 -24.33 -23.49
CA LEU A 157 -37.24 -25.73 -23.32
C LEU A 157 -36.03 -25.93 -22.38
N TYR A 158 -35.11 -24.97 -22.25
CA TYR A 158 -33.94 -25.11 -21.36
C TYR A 158 -34.34 -25.07 -19.87
N ILE A 159 -35.32 -24.23 -19.52
CA ILE A 159 -35.90 -24.16 -18.17
C ILE A 159 -36.74 -25.41 -17.85
N GLN A 160 -37.23 -26.11 -18.88
CA GLN A 160 -37.98 -27.36 -18.70
C GLN A 160 -37.06 -28.56 -18.44
N LEU A 161 -35.87 -28.63 -19.08
CA LEU A 161 -34.92 -29.73 -18.87
C LEU A 161 -34.37 -29.74 -17.43
N SER A 162 -34.13 -28.57 -16.84
CA SER A 162 -33.69 -28.43 -15.44
C SER A 162 -34.76 -28.78 -14.41
N LYS A 163 -36.05 -28.70 -14.76
CA LYS A 163 -37.18 -29.16 -13.91
C LYS A 163 -37.51 -30.65 -14.10
N ALA A 164 -37.13 -31.25 -15.22
CA ALA A 164 -37.32 -32.68 -15.51
C ALA A 164 -36.20 -33.57 -14.94
N ALA A 165 -35.09 -32.98 -14.47
CA ALA A 165 -34.00 -33.69 -13.82
C ALA A 165 -34.34 -34.02 -12.36
N THR A 166 -35.15 -35.05 -12.12
CA THR A 166 -35.18 -35.71 -10.81
C THR A 166 -33.80 -36.26 -10.50
N LEU A 167 -33.13 -35.68 -9.49
CA LEU A 167 -31.82 -36.11 -8.99
C LEU A 167 -31.94 -37.47 -8.28
N THR A 168 -32.04 -38.55 -9.06
CA THR A 168 -31.85 -39.90 -8.55
C THR A 168 -30.41 -40.03 -8.09
N MET A 169 -30.20 -40.30 -6.80
CA MET A 169 -28.86 -40.51 -6.26
C MET A 169 -28.17 -41.69 -6.96
N CYS A 170 -26.89 -41.52 -7.28
CA CYS A 170 -26.05 -42.61 -7.76
C CYS A 170 -26.00 -43.73 -6.71
N SER A 171 -25.99 -44.99 -7.15
CA SER A 171 -25.98 -46.17 -6.27
C SER A 171 -24.88 -46.12 -5.20
N SER A 172 -23.69 -45.60 -5.53
CA SER A 172 -22.59 -45.42 -4.57
C SER A 172 -22.91 -44.44 -3.43
N CYS A 173 -23.71 -43.40 -3.70
CA CYS A 173 -24.17 -42.46 -2.67
C CYS A 173 -25.32 -43.04 -1.84
N GLN A 174 -26.11 -43.94 -2.40
CA GLN A 174 -27.21 -44.62 -1.70
C GLN A 174 -26.68 -45.61 -0.65
N GLU A 175 -25.59 -46.31 -0.92
CA GLU A 175 -24.96 -47.22 0.06
C GLU A 175 -24.35 -46.47 1.26
N LEU A 176 -23.73 -45.30 1.01
CA LEU A 176 -23.20 -44.45 2.09
C LEU A 176 -24.29 -43.93 3.03
N PHE A 177 -25.50 -43.67 2.52
CA PHE A 177 -26.62 -43.22 3.35
C PHE A 177 -27.15 -44.35 4.25
N LYS A 178 -27.32 -45.56 3.71
CA LYS A 178 -27.75 -46.74 4.47
C LYS A 178 -26.80 -47.09 5.62
N HIS A 179 -25.50 -46.89 5.42
CA HIS A 179 -24.49 -47.19 6.42
C HIS A 179 -24.51 -46.26 7.65
N ASN A 180 -25.25 -45.15 7.60
CA ASN A 180 -25.28 -44.12 8.63
C ASN A 180 -26.58 -44.12 9.47
N GLU A 181 -27.56 -44.98 9.15
CA GLU A 181 -28.81 -45.19 9.93
C GLU A 181 -28.83 -46.52 10.70
N GLY A 182 -27.70 -47.23 10.75
CA GLY A 182 -27.53 -48.47 11.51
C GLY A 182 -26.58 -48.30 12.69
N THR A 183 -27.08 -47.86 13.83
CA THR A 183 -26.45 -48.01 15.17
C THR A 183 -27.46 -48.62 16.13
#